data_AF-A0A7V5BDR9-F1
#
_entry.id   AF-A0A7V5BDR9-F1
#
_cell.length_a   1.000
_cell.length_b   1.000
_cell.length_c   1.000
_cell.angle_alpha   90.00
_cell.angle_beta   90.00
_cell.angle_gamma   90.00
#
_symmetry.space_group_name_H-M   'P 1'
#
loop_
_entity.id
_entity.type
_entity.pdbx_description
1 polymer ?
#
loop_
_entity_poly.entity_id
_entity_poly.type
_entity_poly.pdbx_seq_one_letter_code
_entity_poly.pdbx_strand_id
1 'polypeptide(L)'
;MQGANTDKAPSPTVVVPHFVAGAGGFLVLGFLLILFRQDLLGHYFHPHLFALTHVAVLGWMTMIIIGALYQLVPVILNTPLYSERLAKWTFWLFLMGVIGLSVGFAFSLFSWVVPLFAGVVYVALLVFCYNIVKSIGSASNLNKSAQFVLSAIFWLFLTITFGLLMAFNLHYNLLGNLSLSFLKIHIHMGLLGWFLQLVIGVSATLLPMFFVSHAQTDKKLTAAFWLLNAGLVTLVMNWLTVQEVNLAVGSWVVLATGIFFYVSYVYESYKKRVRKLDIGMKVSVLAFPALLIPLALSIYVLFGGSGDVLYGFTALTVFFFPLILGQTYKTLPFIIWLDRYQVFVGKRKVPMPGDLFSDQIAQAHMWTYGIGLGAILLGIGLRQNTWLLVGAIFFLVTGILYTLNVFKMLLHKTHVEEVQESHIEKDLWEVLREIMDPELNVNIVDMGLIYDLSVDEAQKKVNIKMTLSTPNCPVGDTIVMSVMEAIMARYPDYEPDVHLVFDPPWNAEMITEAGKAQLAKG
;
A
#
# COMPACT_ATOMS: atom_id res chain seq x y z
N MET A 1 -11.12 7.25 -15.62
CA MET A 1 -10.13 6.24 -15.20
C MET A 1 -10.66 4.91 -15.71
N GLN A 2 -9.95 4.27 -16.65
CA GLN A 2 -10.25 2.88 -16.99
C GLN A 2 -10.01 2.06 -15.71
N GLY A 3 -10.87 1.08 -15.43
CA GLY A 3 -10.70 0.19 -14.27
C GLY A 3 -9.35 -0.53 -14.30
N ALA A 4 -8.94 -1.03 -13.15
CA ALA A 4 -7.76 -1.89 -13.00
C ALA A 4 -7.90 -3.15 -13.88
N ASN A 5 -7.25 -3.19 -15.04
CA ASN A 5 -7.20 -4.40 -15.88
C ASN A 5 -6.08 -5.31 -15.35
N THR A 6 -6.43 -6.54 -14.98
CA THR A 6 -5.52 -7.51 -14.35
C THR A 6 -4.95 -8.55 -15.31
N ASP A 7 -5.29 -8.53 -16.60
CA ASP A 7 -4.80 -9.48 -17.62
C ASP A 7 -3.26 -9.45 -17.78
N LYS A 8 -2.63 -8.39 -17.24
CA LYS A 8 -1.19 -8.17 -17.28
C LYS A 8 -0.53 -8.28 -15.90
N ALA A 9 -1.24 -8.81 -14.92
CA ALA A 9 -0.70 -9.06 -13.59
C ALA A 9 0.49 -10.05 -13.67
N PRO A 10 1.58 -9.80 -12.91
CA PRO A 10 2.70 -10.73 -12.87
C PRO A 10 2.37 -11.99 -12.09
N SER A 11 3.23 -13.00 -12.21
CA SER A 11 3.17 -14.20 -11.38
C SER A 11 3.20 -13.86 -9.89
N PRO A 12 2.39 -14.52 -9.03
CA PRO A 12 2.45 -14.37 -7.58
C PRO A 12 3.83 -14.66 -7.00
N THR A 13 4.64 -15.48 -7.69
CA THR A 13 6.03 -15.79 -7.29
C THR A 13 6.94 -14.58 -7.26
N VAL A 14 6.57 -13.48 -7.92
CA VAL A 14 7.29 -12.20 -7.86
C VAL A 14 6.84 -11.35 -6.67
N VAL A 15 5.56 -11.44 -6.30
CA VAL A 15 4.92 -10.53 -5.35
C VAL A 15 4.92 -11.09 -3.93
N VAL A 16 4.44 -12.33 -3.75
CA VAL A 16 4.25 -12.98 -2.45
C VAL A 16 5.51 -13.04 -1.59
N PRO A 17 6.72 -13.36 -2.11
CA PRO A 17 7.92 -13.42 -1.28
C PRO A 17 8.22 -12.11 -0.53
N HIS A 18 7.91 -10.97 -1.15
CA HIS A 18 8.08 -9.65 -0.55
C HIS A 18 7.13 -9.44 0.65
N PHE A 19 5.89 -9.91 0.57
CA PHE A 19 4.95 -9.84 1.70
C PHE A 19 5.38 -10.73 2.87
N VAL A 20 5.87 -11.94 2.57
CA VAL A 20 6.41 -12.85 3.58
C VAL A 20 7.63 -12.25 4.27
N ALA A 21 8.61 -11.80 3.48
CA ALA A 21 9.83 -11.19 4.01
C ALA A 21 9.53 -9.89 4.77
N GLY A 22 8.62 -9.06 4.27
CA GLY A 22 8.20 -7.82 4.93
C GLY A 22 7.51 -8.06 6.27
N ALA A 23 6.64 -9.06 6.37
CA ALA A 23 6.04 -9.48 7.64
C ALA A 23 7.09 -10.01 8.63
N GLY A 24 8.04 -10.83 8.16
CA GLY A 24 9.19 -11.25 8.95
C GLY A 24 10.07 -10.07 9.42
N GLY A 25 10.32 -9.09 8.55
CA GLY A 25 11.04 -7.86 8.87
C GLY A 25 10.34 -7.05 9.97
N PHE A 26 9.01 -7.01 9.96
CA PHE A 26 8.23 -6.32 11.00
C PHE A 26 8.32 -7.04 12.37
N LEU A 27 8.36 -8.38 12.38
CA LEU A 27 8.64 -9.15 13.61
C LEU A 27 10.03 -8.87 14.15
N VAL A 28 11.04 -8.89 13.28
CA VAL A 28 12.43 -8.57 13.65
C VAL A 28 12.50 -7.14 14.18
N LEU A 29 11.81 -6.18 13.58
CA LEU A 29 11.74 -4.81 14.09
C LEU A 29 11.18 -4.77 15.51
N GLY A 30 10.06 -5.44 15.79
CA GLY A 30 9.48 -5.49 17.12
C GLY A 30 10.42 -6.09 18.16
N PHE A 31 11.14 -7.16 17.80
CA PHE A 31 12.14 -7.78 18.66
C PHE A 31 13.35 -6.86 18.93
N LEU A 32 13.92 -6.27 17.87
CA LEU A 32 15.06 -5.34 18.01
C LEU A 32 14.66 -4.09 18.79
N LEU A 33 13.42 -3.63 18.65
CA LEU A 33 12.91 -2.51 19.41
C LEU A 33 12.92 -2.80 20.91
N ILE A 34 12.62 -4.03 21.34
CA ILE A 34 12.77 -4.43 22.74
C ILE A 34 14.23 -4.32 23.17
N LEU A 35 15.17 -4.84 22.36
CA LEU A 35 16.60 -4.84 22.70
C LEU A 35 17.19 -3.42 22.76
N PHE A 36 16.88 -2.58 21.78
CA PHE A 36 17.51 -1.28 21.55
C PHE A 36 16.66 -0.08 22.01
N ARG A 37 15.53 -0.31 22.69
CA ARG A 37 14.60 0.75 23.14
C ARG A 37 15.27 1.93 23.83
N GLN A 38 16.29 1.70 24.65
CA GLN A 38 16.92 2.75 25.45
C GLN A 38 17.60 3.81 24.56
N ASP A 39 18.05 3.43 23.37
CA ASP A 39 18.70 4.34 22.44
C ASP A 39 17.73 5.38 21.87
N LEU A 40 16.42 5.15 21.96
CA LEU A 40 15.39 6.13 21.61
C LEU A 40 15.37 7.36 22.55
N LEU A 41 16.00 7.25 23.73
CA LEU A 41 16.16 8.38 24.66
C LEU A 41 17.39 9.23 24.35
N GLY A 42 18.26 8.75 23.46
CA GLY A 42 19.53 9.37 23.12
C GLY A 42 19.46 10.28 21.89
N HIS A 43 20.61 10.39 21.21
CA HIS A 43 20.76 11.18 20.00
C HIS A 43 20.47 10.33 18.75
N TYR A 44 19.91 10.94 17.70
CA TYR A 44 19.50 10.25 16.47
C TYR A 44 20.65 9.56 15.71
N PHE A 45 21.88 10.05 15.90
CA PHE A 45 23.10 9.47 15.32
C PHE A 45 23.62 8.34 16.21
N HIS A 46 22.99 7.17 16.15
CA HIS A 46 23.37 6.00 16.96
C HIS A 46 23.30 4.71 16.12
N PRO A 47 24.28 3.77 16.22
CA PRO A 47 24.32 2.56 15.41
C PRO A 47 23.04 1.71 15.48
N HIS A 48 22.51 1.50 16.69
CA HIS A 48 21.27 0.73 16.86
C HIS A 48 20.05 1.43 16.28
N LEU A 49 19.99 2.78 16.31
CA LEU A 49 18.91 3.52 15.66
C LEU A 49 19.01 3.41 14.13
N PHE A 50 20.21 3.35 13.57
CA PHE A 50 20.40 3.04 12.16
C PHE A 50 19.90 1.63 11.84
N ALA A 51 20.22 0.64 12.67
CA ALA A 51 19.72 -0.73 12.50
C ALA A 51 18.19 -0.79 12.53
N LEU A 52 17.55 -0.21 13.56
CA LEU A 52 16.09 -0.13 13.68
C LEU A 52 15.46 0.57 12.46
N THR A 53 16.03 1.70 12.06
CA THR A 53 15.52 2.49 10.93
C THR A 53 15.60 1.69 9.63
N HIS A 54 16.71 0.99 9.35
CA HIS A 54 16.85 0.22 8.11
C HIS A 54 16.02 -1.07 8.13
N VAL A 55 15.84 -1.73 9.29
CA VAL A 55 14.89 -2.85 9.38
C VAL A 55 13.46 -2.36 9.15
N ALA A 56 13.07 -1.22 9.72
CA ALA A 56 11.75 -0.64 9.49
C ALA A 56 11.55 -0.21 8.03
N VAL A 57 12.44 0.64 7.52
CA VAL A 57 12.31 1.30 6.22
C VAL A 57 12.58 0.34 5.07
N LEU A 58 13.64 -0.48 5.14
CA LEU A 58 14.01 -1.40 4.07
C LEU A 58 13.46 -2.81 4.28
N GLY A 59 13.66 -3.37 5.48
CA GLY A 59 13.29 -4.75 5.79
C GLY A 59 11.79 -5.02 5.82
N TRP A 60 10.99 -4.02 6.22
CA TRP A 60 9.55 -4.13 6.24
C TRP A 60 8.87 -3.24 5.18
N MET A 61 8.96 -1.91 5.30
CA MET A 61 8.13 -0.99 4.51
C MET A 61 8.43 -1.11 3.01
N THR A 62 9.70 -0.92 2.63
CA THR A 62 10.13 -0.98 1.22
C THR A 62 9.95 -2.39 0.67
N MET A 63 10.18 -3.42 1.48
CA MET A 63 9.93 -4.81 1.08
C MET A 63 8.46 -5.01 0.65
N ILE A 64 7.49 -4.61 1.48
CA ILE A 64 6.06 -4.67 1.14
C ILE A 64 5.74 -3.82 -0.09
N ILE A 65 6.29 -2.61 -0.15
CA ILE A 65 6.06 -1.68 -1.26
C ILE A 65 6.56 -2.23 -2.59
N ILE A 66 7.74 -2.85 -2.65
CA ILE A 66 8.28 -3.43 -3.89
C ILE A 66 7.34 -4.54 -4.38
N GLY A 67 6.91 -5.43 -3.49
CA GLY A 67 5.93 -6.48 -3.82
C GLY A 67 4.63 -5.88 -4.36
N ALA A 68 4.06 -4.91 -3.65
CA ALA A 68 2.85 -4.22 -4.06
C ALA A 68 3.00 -3.51 -5.41
N LEU A 69 4.13 -2.84 -5.67
CA LEU A 69 4.39 -2.12 -6.91
C LEU A 69 4.52 -3.04 -8.12
N TYR A 70 5.11 -4.23 -7.97
CA TYR A 70 5.14 -5.21 -9.04
C TYR A 70 3.74 -5.65 -9.48
N GLN A 71 2.75 -5.64 -8.58
CA GLN A 71 1.35 -5.89 -8.93
C GLN A 71 0.64 -4.62 -9.43
N LEU A 72 0.72 -3.53 -8.66
CA LEU A 72 -0.11 -2.36 -8.84
C LEU A 72 0.25 -1.58 -10.11
N VAL A 73 1.53 -1.51 -10.48
CA VAL A 73 1.94 -0.79 -11.70
C VAL A 73 1.32 -1.44 -12.95
N PRO A 74 1.47 -2.76 -13.18
CA PRO A 74 0.80 -3.44 -14.26
C PRO A 74 -0.72 -3.25 -14.30
N VAL A 75 -1.35 -3.35 -13.12
CA VAL A 75 -2.81 -3.28 -12.99
C VAL A 75 -3.36 -1.87 -13.22
N ILE A 76 -2.71 -0.84 -12.66
CA ILE A 76 -3.16 0.57 -12.75
C ILE A 76 -2.89 1.15 -14.14
N LEU A 77 -1.77 0.77 -14.76
CA LEU A 77 -1.37 1.30 -16.06
C LEU A 77 -1.74 0.40 -17.23
N ASN A 78 -2.30 -0.79 -16.96
CA ASN A 78 -2.60 -1.80 -17.95
C ASN A 78 -1.37 -2.12 -18.83
N THR A 79 -0.22 -2.37 -18.20
CA THR A 79 1.04 -2.75 -18.87
C THR A 79 1.62 -4.02 -18.26
N PRO A 80 2.40 -4.82 -19.00
CA PRO A 80 3.07 -5.95 -18.38
C PRO A 80 4.26 -5.46 -17.54
N LEU A 81 4.61 -6.21 -16.49
CA LEU A 81 5.89 -6.04 -15.82
C LEU A 81 7.02 -6.34 -16.82
N TYR A 82 8.01 -5.45 -16.91
CA TYR A 82 9.10 -5.57 -17.89
C TYR A 82 9.88 -6.89 -17.76
N SER A 83 10.22 -7.30 -16.53
CA SER A 83 10.87 -8.59 -16.31
C SER A 83 10.60 -9.17 -14.92
N GLU A 84 9.95 -10.34 -14.88
CA GLU A 84 9.82 -11.12 -13.64
C GLU A 84 11.15 -11.66 -13.13
N ARG A 85 12.08 -11.99 -14.04
CA ARG A 85 13.40 -12.51 -13.66
C ARG A 85 14.20 -11.45 -12.90
N LEU A 86 14.20 -10.20 -13.38
CA LEU A 86 14.83 -9.10 -12.66
C LEU A 86 14.17 -8.88 -11.30
N ALA A 87 12.85 -8.98 -11.20
CA ALA A 87 12.13 -8.85 -9.94
C ALA A 87 12.52 -9.93 -8.91
N LYS A 88 12.72 -11.17 -9.36
CA LYS A 88 13.20 -12.27 -8.49
C LYS A 88 14.66 -12.04 -8.03
N TRP A 89 15.53 -11.53 -8.91
CA TRP A 89 16.88 -11.15 -8.53
C TRP A 89 16.91 -9.99 -7.52
N THR A 90 16.09 -8.96 -7.75
CA THR A 90 15.89 -7.86 -6.81
C THR A 90 15.56 -8.39 -5.42
N PHE A 91 14.59 -9.30 -5.30
CA PHE A 91 14.16 -9.86 -4.01
C PHE A 91 15.33 -10.45 -3.21
N TRP A 92 16.08 -11.39 -3.80
CA TRP A 92 17.15 -12.09 -3.09
C TRP A 92 18.33 -11.17 -2.74
N LEU A 93 18.74 -10.31 -3.68
CA LEU A 93 19.79 -9.33 -3.42
C LEU A 93 19.37 -8.34 -2.35
N PHE A 94 18.14 -7.83 -2.41
CA PHE A 94 17.61 -6.86 -1.45
C PHE A 94 17.50 -7.48 -0.05
N LEU A 95 16.94 -8.70 0.07
CA LEU A 95 16.84 -9.39 1.35
C LEU A 95 18.21 -9.63 2.00
N MET A 96 19.17 -10.15 1.23
CA MET A 96 20.55 -10.36 1.70
C MET A 96 21.21 -9.04 2.11
N GLY A 97 21.06 -8.01 1.27
CA GLY A 97 21.59 -6.67 1.50
C GLY A 97 21.05 -6.06 2.78
N VAL A 98 19.74 -6.11 3.00
CA VAL A 98 19.09 -5.53 4.18
C VAL A 98 19.53 -6.24 5.45
N ILE A 99 19.55 -7.59 5.47
CA ILE A 99 20.01 -8.34 6.64
C ILE A 99 21.45 -7.96 6.98
N GLY A 100 22.36 -8.03 6.00
CA GLY A 100 23.77 -7.72 6.23
C GLY A 100 24.01 -6.26 6.64
N LEU A 101 23.28 -5.31 6.05
CA LEU A 101 23.36 -3.88 6.39
C LEU A 101 22.87 -3.62 7.82
N SER A 102 21.70 -4.17 8.19
CA SER A 102 21.12 -4.01 9.53
C SER A 102 21.96 -4.67 10.61
N VAL A 103 22.52 -5.86 10.36
CA VAL A 103 23.50 -6.52 11.25
C VAL A 103 24.76 -5.66 11.36
N GLY A 104 25.26 -5.13 10.24
CA GLY A 104 26.40 -4.21 10.22
C GLY A 104 26.20 -3.01 11.14
N PHE A 105 25.02 -2.38 11.11
CA PHE A 105 24.66 -1.29 12.03
C PHE A 105 24.52 -1.76 13.48
N ALA A 106 23.82 -2.87 13.72
CA ALA A 106 23.56 -3.38 15.07
C ALA A 106 24.84 -3.71 15.84
N PHE A 107 25.88 -4.20 15.14
CA PHE A 107 27.16 -4.56 15.75
C PHE A 107 28.27 -3.55 15.46
N SER A 108 27.94 -2.36 14.93
CA SER A 108 28.90 -1.28 14.63
C SER A 108 30.05 -1.70 13.68
N LEU A 109 29.77 -2.57 12.72
CA LEU A 109 30.74 -3.12 11.75
C LEU A 109 30.92 -2.18 10.54
N PHE A 110 31.35 -0.94 10.81
CA PHE A 110 31.38 0.14 9.81
C PHE A 110 32.46 0.04 8.74
N SER A 111 33.53 -0.72 8.99
CA SER A 111 34.69 -0.74 8.09
C SER A 111 34.40 -1.40 6.74
N TRP A 112 33.88 -2.63 6.75
CA TRP A 112 33.70 -3.41 5.52
C TRP A 112 32.29 -3.94 5.34
N VAL A 113 31.62 -4.32 6.43
CA VAL A 113 30.28 -4.94 6.38
C VAL A 113 29.24 -3.92 5.91
N VAL A 114 29.17 -2.74 6.54
CA VAL A 114 28.20 -1.70 6.16
C VAL A 114 28.38 -1.25 4.69
N PRO A 115 29.57 -0.86 4.21
CA PRO A 115 29.77 -0.50 2.81
C PRO A 115 29.42 -1.62 1.82
N LEU A 116 29.83 -2.86 2.11
CA LEU A 116 29.56 -4.01 1.25
C LEU A 116 28.06 -4.24 1.06
N PHE A 117 27.32 -4.34 2.17
CA PHE A 117 25.89 -4.63 2.10
C PHE A 117 25.06 -3.41 1.67
N ALA A 118 25.53 -2.18 1.92
CA ALA A 118 24.98 -0.99 1.28
C ALA A 118 25.11 -1.06 -0.25
N GLY A 119 26.24 -1.55 -0.77
CA GLY A 119 26.45 -1.81 -2.20
C GLY A 119 25.49 -2.87 -2.75
N VAL A 120 25.27 -3.97 -2.02
CA VAL A 120 24.30 -5.00 -2.40
C VAL A 120 22.88 -4.42 -2.46
N VAL A 121 22.45 -3.66 -1.44
CA VAL A 121 21.15 -2.97 -1.44
C VAL A 121 21.04 -2.00 -2.61
N TYR A 122 22.09 -1.24 -2.89
CA TYR A 122 22.13 -0.28 -3.99
C TYR A 122 21.89 -0.98 -5.34
N VAL A 123 22.62 -2.06 -5.63
CA VAL A 123 22.43 -2.84 -6.87
C VAL A 123 21.01 -3.41 -6.96
N ALA A 124 20.49 -3.97 -5.86
CA ALA A 124 19.13 -4.52 -5.84
C ALA A 124 18.08 -3.45 -6.17
N LEU A 125 18.19 -2.27 -5.54
CA LEU A 125 17.25 -1.17 -5.74
C LEU A 125 17.44 -0.48 -7.10
N LEU A 126 18.64 -0.48 -7.68
CA LEU A 126 18.84 -0.05 -9.08
C LEU A 126 18.11 -0.96 -10.06
N VAL A 127 18.22 -2.27 -9.88
CA VAL A 127 17.52 -3.25 -10.72
C VAL A 127 16.01 -3.09 -10.57
N PHE A 128 15.52 -2.86 -9.35
CA PHE A 128 14.12 -2.51 -9.09
C PHE A 128 13.68 -1.24 -9.85
N CYS A 129 14.41 -0.12 -9.68
CA CYS A 129 14.10 1.14 -10.34
C CYS A 129 14.06 0.98 -11.86
N TYR A 130 15.04 0.29 -12.44
CA TYR A 130 15.08 0.00 -13.87
C TYR A 130 13.86 -0.79 -14.35
N ASN A 131 13.51 -1.86 -13.63
CA ASN A 131 12.38 -2.73 -13.98
C ASN A 131 11.05 -1.96 -13.95
N ILE A 132 10.81 -1.14 -12.91
CA ILE A 132 9.60 -0.32 -12.80
C ILE A 132 9.56 0.78 -13.87
N VAL A 133 10.66 1.51 -14.09
CA VAL A 133 10.70 2.57 -15.12
C VAL A 133 10.43 2.00 -16.50
N LYS A 134 11.01 0.84 -16.85
CA LYS A 134 10.72 0.16 -18.11
C LYS A 134 9.28 -0.32 -18.22
N SER A 135 8.69 -0.82 -17.12
CA SER A 135 7.29 -1.25 -17.09
C SER A 135 6.34 -0.07 -17.33
N ILE A 136 6.57 1.06 -16.66
CA ILE A 136 5.79 2.30 -16.84
C ILE A 136 6.01 2.89 -18.23
N GLY A 137 7.24 2.86 -18.76
CA GLY A 137 7.57 3.38 -20.08
C GLY A 137 6.91 2.63 -21.25
N SER A 138 6.32 1.47 -21.01
CA SER A 138 5.51 0.73 -21.98
C SER A 138 4.02 1.10 -21.96
N ALA A 139 3.59 2.00 -21.05
CA ALA A 139 2.20 2.44 -20.95
C ALA A 139 1.82 3.36 -22.11
N SER A 140 0.62 3.15 -22.66
CA SER A 140 0.08 4.01 -23.73
C SER A 140 -0.36 5.38 -23.21
N ASN A 141 -0.79 5.47 -21.95
CA ASN A 141 -1.24 6.71 -21.32
C ASN A 141 -0.74 6.81 -19.87
N LEU A 142 0.04 7.86 -19.57
CA LEU A 142 0.52 8.14 -18.22
C LEU A 142 -0.48 9.04 -17.48
N ASN A 143 -1.16 8.47 -16.50
CA ASN A 143 -2.03 9.22 -15.59
C ASN A 143 -1.22 9.94 -14.48
N LYS A 144 -1.91 10.71 -13.63
CA LYS A 144 -1.26 11.43 -12.51
C LYS A 144 -0.59 10.50 -11.50
N SER A 145 -1.19 9.34 -11.24
CA SER A 145 -0.58 8.31 -10.37
C SER A 145 0.80 7.90 -10.88
N ALA A 146 0.93 7.62 -12.18
CA ALA A 146 2.21 7.27 -12.80
C ALA A 146 3.28 8.37 -12.63
N GLN A 147 2.89 9.65 -12.74
CA GLN A 147 3.82 10.78 -12.55
C GLN A 147 4.41 10.80 -11.13
N PHE A 148 3.57 10.61 -10.12
CA PHE A 148 4.01 10.51 -8.72
C PHE A 148 4.88 9.28 -8.48
N VAL A 149 4.52 8.12 -9.04
CA VAL A 149 5.33 6.89 -8.92
C VAL A 149 6.71 7.08 -9.58
N LEU A 150 6.79 7.66 -10.79
CA LEU A 150 8.06 7.95 -11.45
C LEU A 150 8.92 8.94 -10.65
N SER A 151 8.32 9.98 -10.10
CA SER A 151 9.00 10.93 -9.21
C SER A 151 9.54 10.22 -7.96
N ALA A 152 8.74 9.36 -7.33
CA ALA A 152 9.17 8.57 -6.18
C ALA A 152 10.38 7.68 -6.52
N ILE A 153 10.36 6.98 -7.65
CA ILE A 153 11.46 6.12 -8.10
C ILE A 153 12.74 6.93 -8.36
N PHE A 154 12.62 8.14 -8.92
CA PHE A 154 13.75 9.07 -9.06
C PHE A 154 14.33 9.47 -7.70
N TRP A 155 13.48 9.84 -6.74
CA TRP A 155 13.92 10.19 -5.39
C TRP A 155 14.51 8.99 -4.63
N LEU A 156 14.01 7.77 -4.86
CA LEU A 156 14.60 6.56 -4.33
C LEU A 156 16.02 6.36 -4.86
N PHE A 157 16.22 6.50 -6.17
CA PHE A 157 17.54 6.42 -6.80
C PHE A 157 18.55 7.41 -6.16
N LEU A 158 18.13 8.66 -5.94
CA LEU A 158 18.99 9.63 -5.25
C LEU A 158 19.23 9.22 -3.79
N THR A 159 18.19 8.82 -3.06
CA THR A 159 18.27 8.39 -1.65
C THR A 159 19.29 7.27 -1.46
N ILE A 160 19.23 6.23 -2.30
CA ILE A 160 20.15 5.08 -2.20
C ILE A 160 21.57 5.46 -2.63
N THR A 161 21.73 6.40 -3.56
CA THR A 161 23.04 6.90 -3.98
C THR A 161 23.72 7.66 -2.84
N PHE A 162 22.99 8.56 -2.18
CA PHE A 162 23.50 9.26 -0.99
C PHE A 162 23.77 8.29 0.17
N GLY A 163 22.89 7.31 0.38
CA GLY A 163 23.08 6.27 1.40
C GLY A 163 24.35 5.44 1.16
N LEU A 164 24.65 5.08 -0.09
CA LEU A 164 25.87 4.36 -0.46
C LEU A 164 27.12 5.23 -0.20
N LEU A 165 27.11 6.49 -0.62
CA LEU A 165 28.21 7.42 -0.37
C LEU A 165 28.48 7.59 1.12
N MET A 166 27.42 7.69 1.93
CA MET A 166 27.54 7.74 3.40
C MET A 166 28.09 6.45 3.98
N ALA A 167 27.67 5.28 3.48
CA ALA A 167 28.20 4.00 3.93
C ALA A 167 29.72 3.91 3.69
N PHE A 168 30.19 4.28 2.50
CA PHE A 168 31.62 4.38 2.21
C PHE A 168 32.35 5.43 3.05
N ASN A 169 31.68 6.55 3.34
CA ASN A 169 32.24 7.60 4.19
C ASN A 169 32.54 7.11 5.61
N LEU A 170 31.77 6.15 6.15
CA LEU A 170 32.05 5.57 7.47
C LEU A 170 33.39 4.81 7.54
N HIS A 171 33.93 4.38 6.40
CA HIS A 171 35.24 3.73 6.33
C HIS A 171 36.35 4.68 5.83
N TYR A 172 36.09 5.42 4.75
CA TYR A 172 37.11 6.21 4.04
C TYR A 172 37.11 7.70 4.39
N ASN A 173 36.11 8.19 5.15
CA ASN A 173 35.95 9.61 5.50
C ASN A 173 35.99 10.59 4.30
N LEU A 174 35.29 10.25 3.22
CA LEU A 174 35.24 11.00 1.96
C LEU A 174 34.55 12.37 2.04
N LEU A 175 33.60 12.55 2.97
CA LEU A 175 32.65 13.67 3.00
C LEU A 175 33.03 14.76 4.00
N GLY A 176 33.93 14.49 4.96
CA GLY A 176 34.31 15.42 6.02
C GLY A 176 33.10 16.09 6.68
N ASN A 177 33.06 17.43 6.65
CA ASN A 177 32.02 18.25 7.28
C ASN A 177 30.63 18.10 6.65
N LEU A 178 30.53 17.55 5.43
CA LEU A 178 29.24 17.37 4.74
C LEU A 178 28.46 16.15 5.23
N SER A 179 29.07 15.28 6.07
CA SER A 179 28.45 14.04 6.55
C SER A 179 27.05 14.25 7.18
N LEU A 180 26.90 15.28 8.02
CA LEU A 180 25.61 15.60 8.66
C LEU A 180 24.58 16.14 7.67
N SER A 181 25.00 16.97 6.71
CA SER A 181 24.12 17.46 5.64
C SER A 181 23.64 16.31 4.76
N PHE A 182 24.52 15.36 4.43
CA PHE A 182 24.17 14.16 3.67
C PHE A 182 23.16 13.28 4.40
N LEU A 183 23.29 13.13 5.72
CA LEU A 183 22.31 12.42 6.52
C LEU A 183 20.94 13.09 6.48
N LYS A 184 20.87 14.42 6.66
CA LYS A 184 19.62 15.19 6.54
C LYS A 184 19.00 15.01 5.16
N ILE A 185 19.79 15.17 4.10
CA ILE A 185 19.35 15.00 2.72
C ILE A 185 18.82 13.57 2.49
N HIS A 186 19.57 12.54 2.87
CA HIS A 186 19.19 11.14 2.72
C HIS A 186 17.83 10.85 3.39
N ILE A 187 17.64 11.29 4.64
CA ILE A 187 16.39 11.09 5.38
C ILE A 187 15.21 11.76 4.66
N HIS A 188 15.35 13.02 4.25
CA HIS A 188 14.23 13.76 3.65
C HIS A 188 13.92 13.33 2.21
N MET A 189 14.93 12.98 1.41
CA MET A 189 14.72 12.37 0.10
C MET A 189 14.01 11.01 0.24
N GLY A 190 14.35 10.22 1.25
CA GLY A 190 13.66 8.96 1.54
C GLY A 190 12.21 9.16 1.96
N LEU A 191 11.96 9.97 3.00
CA LEU A 191 10.62 10.13 3.57
C LEU A 191 9.68 10.92 2.65
N LEU A 192 10.11 12.10 2.18
CA LEU A 192 9.26 12.99 1.39
C LEU A 192 9.35 12.71 -0.12
N GLY A 193 10.52 12.29 -0.60
CA GLY A 193 10.74 12.00 -2.02
C GLY A 193 10.27 10.60 -2.40
N TRP A 194 10.80 9.56 -1.74
CA TRP A 194 10.41 8.18 -2.04
C TRP A 194 9.04 7.81 -1.46
N PHE A 195 8.87 7.84 -0.13
CA PHE A 195 7.64 7.33 0.48
C PHE A 195 6.42 8.21 0.24
N LEU A 196 6.49 9.52 0.53
CA LEU A 196 5.32 10.39 0.42
C LEU A 196 4.84 10.52 -1.03
N GLN A 197 5.71 10.74 -2.01
CA GLN A 197 5.31 10.79 -3.43
C GLN A 197 4.68 9.47 -3.88
N LEU A 198 5.24 8.33 -3.46
CA LEU A 198 4.68 7.02 -3.78
C LEU A 198 3.29 6.82 -3.17
N VAL A 199 3.13 7.15 -1.88
CA VAL A 199 1.84 7.09 -1.18
C VAL A 199 0.82 7.95 -1.91
N ILE A 200 1.18 9.19 -2.28
CA ILE A 200 0.29 10.09 -3.03
C ILE A 200 -0.09 9.47 -4.38
N GLY A 201 0.88 8.96 -5.13
CA GLY A 201 0.63 8.36 -6.44
C GLY A 201 -0.33 7.17 -6.37
N VAL A 202 -0.05 6.21 -5.49
CA VAL A 202 -0.88 5.01 -5.35
C VAL A 202 -2.27 5.34 -4.77
N SER A 203 -2.32 6.15 -3.72
CA SER A 203 -3.59 6.50 -3.06
C SER A 203 -4.51 7.38 -3.91
N ALA A 204 -3.97 8.21 -4.80
CA ALA A 204 -4.75 9.01 -5.74
C ALA A 204 -5.61 8.14 -6.68
N THR A 205 -5.24 6.88 -6.87
CA THR A 205 -6.04 5.90 -7.63
C THR A 205 -6.83 4.98 -6.70
N LEU A 206 -6.20 4.43 -5.67
CA LEU A 206 -6.85 3.42 -4.82
C LEU A 206 -7.93 3.99 -3.90
N LEU A 207 -7.73 5.16 -3.29
CA LEU A 207 -8.71 5.69 -2.33
C LEU A 207 -10.05 6.05 -3.01
N PRO A 208 -10.09 6.78 -4.14
CA PRO A 208 -11.34 7.03 -4.83
C PRO A 208 -12.08 5.76 -5.27
N MET A 209 -11.33 4.73 -5.68
CA MET A 209 -11.87 3.42 -6.05
C MET A 209 -12.55 2.74 -4.85
N PHE A 210 -11.91 2.72 -3.69
CA PHE A 210 -12.49 2.11 -2.49
C PHE A 210 -13.61 2.93 -1.86
N PHE A 211 -13.59 4.26 -2.02
CA PHE A 211 -14.68 5.13 -1.58
C PHE A 211 -15.89 5.09 -2.51
N VAL A 212 -15.71 4.59 -3.74
CA VAL A 212 -16.69 4.71 -4.83
C VAL A 212 -17.10 6.17 -5.01
N SER A 213 -16.11 7.07 -5.03
CA SER A 213 -16.35 8.50 -5.20
C SER A 213 -16.31 8.85 -6.69
N HIS A 214 -17.26 9.68 -7.15
CA HIS A 214 -17.24 10.20 -8.53
C HIS A 214 -15.88 10.83 -8.90
N ALA A 215 -15.56 10.85 -10.20
CA ALA A 215 -14.32 11.40 -10.72
C ALA A 215 -14.07 12.83 -10.22
N GLN A 216 -12.90 13.06 -9.60
CA GLN A 216 -12.44 14.38 -9.15
C GLN A 216 -11.49 14.99 -10.18
N THR A 217 -11.36 16.32 -10.20
CA THR A 217 -10.41 16.99 -11.09
C THR A 217 -8.98 16.88 -10.56
N ASP A 218 -8.03 16.65 -11.45
CA ASP A 218 -6.60 16.46 -11.12
C ASP A 218 -5.83 17.75 -10.77
N LYS A 219 -6.51 18.90 -10.67
CA LYS A 219 -5.87 20.21 -10.41
C LYS A 219 -5.10 20.22 -9.09
N LYS A 220 -5.70 19.69 -8.03
CA LYS A 220 -5.08 19.62 -6.68
C LYS A 220 -3.88 18.68 -6.66
N LEU A 221 -3.98 17.53 -7.32
CA LEU A 221 -2.86 16.60 -7.47
C LEU A 221 -1.71 17.21 -8.27
N THR A 222 -2.02 17.99 -9.30
CA THR A 222 -1.00 18.69 -10.11
C THR A 222 -0.28 19.77 -9.29
N ALA A 223 -1.02 20.56 -8.49
CA ALA A 223 -0.42 21.53 -7.58
C ALA A 223 0.46 20.83 -6.54
N ALA A 224 -0.04 19.76 -5.91
CA ALA A 224 0.74 18.96 -4.96
C ALA A 224 2.04 18.43 -5.57
N PHE A 225 1.99 17.87 -6.78
CA PHE A 225 3.16 17.33 -7.47
C PHE A 225 4.29 18.35 -7.63
N TRP A 226 3.96 19.52 -8.17
CA TRP A 226 4.96 20.56 -8.44
C TRP A 226 5.49 21.20 -7.16
N LEU A 227 4.63 21.49 -6.19
CA LEU A 227 5.04 22.06 -4.90
C LEU A 227 5.93 21.10 -4.13
N LEU A 228 5.58 19.81 -4.05
CA LEU A 228 6.39 18.82 -3.33
C LEU A 228 7.78 18.65 -3.95
N ASN A 229 7.86 18.54 -5.28
CA ASN A 229 9.15 18.42 -5.96
C ASN A 229 9.98 19.71 -5.86
N ALA A 230 9.37 20.88 -6.05
CA ALA A 230 10.06 22.16 -5.92
C ALA A 230 10.62 22.34 -4.51
N GLY A 231 9.80 22.14 -3.48
CA GLY A 231 10.22 22.25 -2.08
C GLY A 231 11.31 21.25 -1.69
N LEU A 232 11.27 20.02 -2.22
CA LEU A 232 12.33 19.02 -2.01
C LEU A 232 13.64 19.44 -2.67
N VAL A 233 13.60 19.85 -3.94
CA VAL A 233 14.80 20.30 -4.66
C VAL A 233 15.43 21.50 -3.96
N THR A 234 14.64 22.52 -3.59
CA THR A 234 15.19 23.69 -2.90
C THR A 234 15.77 23.34 -1.54
N LEU A 235 15.13 22.43 -0.78
CA LEU A 235 15.63 21.97 0.51
C LEU A 235 16.97 21.23 0.38
N VAL A 236 17.08 20.32 -0.59
CA VAL A 236 18.31 19.57 -0.86
C VAL A 236 19.43 20.51 -1.33
N MET A 237 19.15 21.40 -2.27
CA MET A 237 20.14 22.36 -2.79
C MET A 237 20.63 23.31 -1.69
N ASN A 238 19.75 23.73 -0.78
CA ASN A 238 20.13 24.55 0.36
C ASN A 238 21.14 23.82 1.26
N TRP A 239 20.88 22.57 1.64
CA TRP A 239 21.80 21.81 2.49
C TRP A 239 23.12 21.41 1.81
N LEU A 240 23.17 21.38 0.48
CA LEU A 240 24.39 21.13 -0.28
C LEU A 240 25.27 22.38 -0.43
N THR A 241 24.68 23.58 -0.42
CA THR A 241 25.39 24.81 -0.79
C THR A 241 25.35 25.87 0.31
N VAL A 242 24.22 26.57 0.45
CA VAL A 242 24.11 27.82 1.21
C VAL A 242 23.87 27.60 2.71
N GLN A 243 23.18 26.52 3.09
CA GLN A 243 22.84 26.15 4.48
C GLN A 243 22.07 27.24 5.25
N GLU A 244 21.21 27.98 4.56
CA GLU A 244 20.45 29.11 5.10
C GLU A 244 19.13 28.67 5.75
N VAL A 245 18.86 29.15 6.97
CA VAL A 245 17.65 28.79 7.72
C VAL A 245 16.39 29.32 7.03
N ASN A 246 16.43 30.55 6.51
CA ASN A 246 15.27 31.16 5.83
C ASN A 246 14.87 30.39 4.56
N LEU A 247 15.86 29.90 3.80
CA LEU A 247 15.61 29.09 2.62
C LEU A 247 15.06 27.69 2.99
N ALA A 248 15.53 27.12 4.11
CA ALA A 248 14.96 25.89 4.64
C ALA A 248 13.49 26.08 5.07
N VAL A 249 13.17 27.16 5.80
CA VAL A 249 11.81 27.52 6.20
C VAL A 249 10.91 27.71 4.97
N GLY A 250 11.36 28.47 3.97
CA GLY A 250 10.63 28.66 2.71
C GLY A 250 10.34 27.33 2.00
N SER A 251 11.32 26.43 1.94
CA SER A 251 11.16 25.10 1.36
C SER A 251 10.14 24.25 2.13
N TRP A 252 10.15 24.30 3.46
CA TRP A 252 9.15 23.63 4.30
C TRP A 252 7.73 24.16 4.10
N VAL A 253 7.56 25.48 3.93
CA VAL A 253 6.25 26.08 3.63
C VAL A 253 5.73 25.58 2.28
N VAL A 254 6.59 25.51 1.26
CA VAL A 254 6.24 24.98 -0.06
C VAL A 254 5.81 23.50 0.05
N LEU A 255 6.58 22.69 0.78
CA LEU A 255 6.26 21.28 1.04
C LEU A 255 4.92 21.11 1.75
N ALA A 256 4.69 21.85 2.84
CA ALA A 256 3.45 21.81 3.61
C ALA A 256 2.24 22.21 2.76
N THR A 257 2.41 23.20 1.88
CA THR A 257 1.36 23.62 0.93
C THR A 257 1.05 22.50 -0.07
N GLY A 258 2.07 21.81 -0.59
CA GLY A 258 1.89 20.63 -1.46
C GLY A 258 1.14 19.49 -0.76
N ILE A 259 1.51 19.17 0.48
CA ILE A 259 0.80 18.19 1.32
C ILE A 259 -0.66 18.60 1.53
N PHE A 260 -0.91 19.87 1.82
CA PHE A 260 -2.27 20.39 2.02
C PHE A 260 -3.16 20.17 0.79
N PHE A 261 -2.68 20.46 -0.42
CA PHE A 261 -3.45 20.20 -1.65
C PHE A 261 -3.81 18.73 -1.83
N TYR A 262 -2.87 17.83 -1.52
CA TYR A 262 -3.12 16.39 -1.57
C TYR A 262 -4.13 15.93 -0.50
N VAL A 263 -3.96 16.35 0.76
CA VAL A 263 -4.92 16.02 1.84
C VAL A 263 -6.31 16.57 1.51
N SER A 264 -6.39 17.76 0.91
CA SER A 264 -7.65 18.34 0.42
C SER A 264 -8.30 17.50 -0.68
N TYR A 265 -7.51 16.93 -1.60
CA TYR A 265 -8.00 15.98 -2.61
C TYR A 265 -8.58 14.71 -1.97
N VAL A 266 -7.85 14.12 -1.01
CA VAL A 266 -8.32 12.92 -0.29
C VAL A 266 -9.60 13.21 0.49
N TYR A 267 -9.69 14.37 1.14
CA TYR A 267 -10.88 14.78 1.88
C TYR A 267 -12.11 14.95 0.98
N GLU A 268 -11.96 15.52 -0.21
CA GLU A 268 -13.06 15.62 -1.18
C GLU A 268 -13.56 14.26 -1.64
N SER A 269 -12.63 13.33 -1.92
CA SER A 269 -12.98 11.95 -2.28
C SER A 269 -13.70 11.24 -1.12
N TYR A 270 -13.23 11.41 0.11
CA TYR A 270 -13.87 10.86 1.31
C TYR A 270 -15.28 11.42 1.56
N LYS A 271 -15.50 12.72 1.35
CA LYS A 271 -16.80 13.37 1.55
C LYS A 271 -17.85 12.88 0.54
N LYS A 272 -17.41 12.51 -0.68
CA LYS A 272 -18.26 12.00 -1.77
C LYS A 272 -18.38 10.47 -1.77
N ARG A 273 -17.93 9.78 -0.72
CA ARG A 273 -18.00 8.32 -0.65
C ARG A 273 -19.46 7.85 -0.55
N VAL A 274 -19.76 6.73 -1.19
CA VAL A 274 -21.09 6.10 -1.17
C VAL A 274 -21.15 4.95 -0.16
N ARG A 275 -19.99 4.39 0.24
CA ARG A 275 -19.91 3.23 1.13
C ARG A 275 -19.32 3.53 2.51
N LYS A 276 -19.62 2.65 3.47
CA LYS A 276 -18.94 2.58 4.77
C LYS A 276 -17.52 2.05 4.57
N LEU A 277 -16.57 2.56 5.36
CA LEU A 277 -15.17 2.11 5.31
C LEU A 277 -15.01 0.80 6.06
N ASP A 278 -14.29 -0.15 5.46
CA ASP A 278 -13.75 -1.31 6.16
C ASP A 278 -12.61 -0.92 7.14
N ILE A 279 -12.18 -1.89 7.95
CA ILE A 279 -11.19 -1.65 9.01
C ILE A 279 -9.84 -1.16 8.48
N GLY A 280 -9.33 -1.76 7.39
CA GLY A 280 -8.04 -1.39 6.79
C GLY A 280 -8.07 0.03 6.21
N MET A 281 -9.21 0.40 5.62
CA MET A 281 -9.42 1.74 5.08
C MET A 281 -9.59 2.80 6.17
N LYS A 282 -10.28 2.48 7.28
CA LYS A 282 -10.37 3.40 8.44
C LYS A 282 -8.98 3.80 8.93
N VAL A 283 -8.10 2.83 9.12
CA VAL A 283 -6.73 3.07 9.60
C VAL A 283 -5.92 3.90 8.59
N SER A 284 -6.05 3.58 7.30
CA SER A 284 -5.38 4.35 6.24
C SER A 284 -5.84 5.81 6.21
N VAL A 285 -7.15 6.05 6.34
CA VAL A 285 -7.72 7.41 6.33
C VAL A 285 -7.30 8.20 7.56
N LEU A 286 -7.20 7.56 8.73
CA LEU A 286 -6.75 8.20 9.96
C LEU A 286 -5.28 8.66 9.92
N ALA A 287 -4.45 8.05 9.07
CA ALA A 287 -3.05 8.45 8.93
C ALA A 287 -2.88 9.87 8.35
N PHE A 288 -3.76 10.31 7.45
CA PHE A 288 -3.67 11.63 6.80
C PHE A 288 -3.78 12.81 7.77
N PRO A 289 -4.79 12.91 8.65
CA PRO A 289 -4.79 13.95 9.68
C PRO A 289 -3.64 13.78 10.67
N ALA A 290 -3.21 12.54 10.95
CA ALA A 290 -2.10 12.27 11.85
C ALA A 290 -0.74 12.78 11.32
N LEU A 291 -0.59 13.00 10.01
CA LEU A 291 0.57 13.64 9.38
C LEU A 291 0.89 15.04 9.94
N LEU A 292 -0.10 15.72 10.53
CA LEU A 292 0.11 17.02 11.18
C LEU A 292 1.05 16.93 12.38
N ILE A 293 1.15 15.78 13.05
CA ILE A 293 2.02 15.56 14.21
C ILE A 293 3.50 15.65 13.82
N PRO A 294 4.04 14.81 12.90
CA PRO A 294 5.44 14.94 12.49
C PRO A 294 5.74 16.26 11.78
N LEU A 295 4.75 16.90 11.13
CA LEU A 295 4.93 18.23 10.54
C LEU A 295 5.09 19.33 11.59
N ALA A 296 4.31 19.28 12.69
CA ALA A 296 4.48 20.22 13.80
C ALA A 296 5.82 20.00 14.52
N LEU A 297 6.22 18.74 14.71
CA LEU A 297 7.51 18.39 15.30
C LEU A 297 8.69 18.81 14.41
N SER A 298 8.57 18.72 13.08
CA SER A 298 9.63 19.17 12.17
C SER A 298 9.87 20.67 12.27
N ILE A 299 8.81 21.47 12.45
CA ILE A 299 8.92 22.91 12.69
C ILE A 299 9.61 23.19 14.02
N TYR A 300 9.21 22.49 15.10
CA TYR A 300 9.86 22.64 16.42
C TYR A 300 11.36 22.33 16.36
N VAL A 301 11.74 21.23 15.69
CA VAL A 301 13.15 20.84 15.50
C VAL A 301 13.90 21.84 14.62
N LEU A 302 13.26 22.37 13.57
CA LEU A 302 13.86 23.38 12.67
C LEU A 302 14.31 24.64 13.42
N PHE A 303 13.58 25.03 14.48
CA PHE A 303 13.91 26.16 15.34
C PHE A 303 14.79 25.78 16.55
N GLY A 304 15.47 24.64 16.50
CA GLY A 304 16.45 24.22 17.52
C GLY A 304 15.85 23.49 18.72
N GLY A 305 14.59 23.07 18.65
CA GLY A 305 13.96 22.26 19.68
C GLY A 305 14.58 20.87 19.83
N SER A 306 14.75 20.39 21.07
CA SER A 306 15.28 19.05 21.33
C SER A 306 14.20 18.00 21.08
N GLY A 307 14.26 17.31 19.94
CA GLY A 307 13.20 16.36 19.57
C GLY A 307 13.43 15.54 18.30
N ASP A 308 14.66 15.45 17.79
CA ASP A 308 14.96 14.82 16.49
C ASP A 308 14.50 13.35 16.41
N VAL A 309 14.75 12.57 17.48
CA VAL A 309 14.34 11.16 17.55
C VAL A 309 12.82 11.05 17.56
N LEU A 310 12.12 11.91 18.30
CA LEU A 310 10.65 11.92 18.33
C LEU A 310 10.05 12.32 16.98
N TYR A 311 10.64 13.33 16.31
CA TYR A 311 10.28 13.72 14.96
C TYR A 311 10.44 12.56 13.97
N GLY A 312 11.62 11.93 13.91
CA GLY A 312 11.87 10.82 13.00
C GLY A 312 10.99 9.61 13.31
N PHE A 313 10.79 9.29 14.59
CA PHE A 313 9.95 8.18 15.03
C PHE A 313 8.48 8.41 14.64
N THR A 314 7.93 9.59 14.91
CA THR A 314 6.54 9.90 14.55
C THR A 314 6.34 9.96 13.04
N ALA A 315 7.31 10.47 12.26
CA ALA A 315 7.21 10.46 10.81
C ALA A 315 6.99 9.04 10.25
N LEU A 316 7.74 8.06 10.77
CA LEU A 316 7.59 6.65 10.36
C LEU A 316 6.32 6.00 10.93
N THR A 317 6.10 6.11 12.25
CA THR A 317 5.10 5.32 12.97
C THR A 317 3.71 5.97 13.01
N VAL A 318 3.59 7.29 12.98
CA VAL A 318 2.28 7.94 13.01
C VAL A 318 1.66 8.00 11.62
N PHE A 319 2.48 8.19 10.58
CA PHE A 319 1.99 8.37 9.21
C PHE A 319 2.13 7.13 8.33
N PHE A 320 3.36 6.63 8.12
CA PHE A 320 3.58 5.60 7.10
C PHE A 320 3.17 4.19 7.55
N PHE A 321 3.44 3.81 8.80
CA PHE A 321 3.11 2.47 9.29
C PHE A 321 1.60 2.15 9.21
N PRO A 322 0.67 3.01 9.68
CA PRO A 322 -0.75 2.72 9.59
C PRO A 322 -1.25 2.59 8.14
N LEU A 323 -0.70 3.39 7.21
CA LEU A 323 -0.99 3.26 5.79
C LEU A 323 -0.59 1.89 5.26
N ILE A 324 0.63 1.43 5.51
CA ILE A 324 1.10 0.14 4.99
C ILE A 324 0.36 -1.04 5.66
N LEU A 325 0.14 -0.97 6.98
CA LEU A 325 -0.64 -1.97 7.71
C LEU A 325 -2.07 -2.06 7.15
N GLY A 326 -2.75 -0.91 6.98
CA GLY A 326 -4.11 -0.86 6.44
C GLY A 326 -4.19 -1.34 4.99
N GLN A 327 -3.27 -0.91 4.12
CA GLN A 327 -3.24 -1.31 2.71
C GLN A 327 -2.85 -2.77 2.50
N THR A 328 -2.16 -3.41 3.45
CA THR A 328 -1.87 -4.86 3.37
C THR A 328 -3.17 -5.66 3.29
N TYR A 329 -4.19 -5.31 4.08
CA TYR A 329 -5.51 -5.97 4.10
C TYR A 329 -6.38 -5.68 2.89
N LYS A 330 -5.88 -4.87 1.95
CA LYS A 330 -6.50 -4.65 0.64
C LYS A 330 -5.68 -5.29 -0.45
N THR A 331 -4.40 -5.01 -0.46
CA THR A 331 -3.48 -5.38 -1.54
C THR A 331 -3.21 -6.88 -1.54
N LEU A 332 -2.82 -7.46 -0.39
CA LEU A 332 -2.47 -8.88 -0.31
C LEU A 332 -3.65 -9.83 -0.55
N PRO A 333 -4.82 -9.65 0.10
CA PRO A 333 -5.95 -10.54 -0.17
C PRO A 333 -6.44 -10.38 -1.61
N PHE A 334 -6.39 -9.18 -2.19
CA PHE A 334 -6.69 -8.99 -3.61
C PHE A 334 -5.75 -9.79 -4.52
N ILE A 335 -4.43 -9.75 -4.28
CA ILE A 335 -3.44 -10.53 -5.05
C ILE A 335 -3.73 -12.04 -4.96
N ILE A 336 -4.01 -12.54 -3.77
CA ILE A 336 -4.28 -13.97 -3.55
C ILE A 336 -5.63 -14.36 -4.16
N TRP A 337 -6.62 -13.48 -4.05
CA TRP A 337 -7.93 -13.68 -4.67
C TRP A 337 -7.83 -13.75 -6.18
N LEU A 338 -7.09 -12.83 -6.79
CA LEU A 338 -6.85 -12.79 -8.22
C LEU A 338 -6.19 -14.09 -8.71
N ASP A 339 -5.16 -14.57 -8.01
CA ASP A 339 -4.46 -15.81 -8.36
C ASP A 339 -5.35 -17.06 -8.24
N ARG A 340 -6.11 -17.17 -7.14
CA ARG A 340 -6.77 -18.45 -6.77
C ARG A 340 -8.25 -18.53 -7.09
N TYR A 341 -8.94 -17.40 -7.17
CA TYR A 341 -10.41 -17.34 -7.17
C TYR A 341 -11.01 -16.73 -8.44
N GLN A 342 -10.30 -15.84 -9.15
CA GLN A 342 -10.87 -15.13 -10.31
C GLN A 342 -11.45 -16.07 -11.39
N VAL A 343 -10.79 -17.21 -11.63
CA VAL A 343 -11.17 -18.18 -12.67
C VAL A 343 -12.51 -18.89 -12.36
N PHE A 344 -12.97 -18.78 -11.11
CA PHE A 344 -14.18 -19.42 -10.61
C PHE A 344 -15.38 -18.46 -10.49
N VAL A 345 -15.18 -17.17 -10.75
CA VAL A 345 -16.27 -16.19 -10.80
C VAL A 345 -17.31 -16.61 -11.85
N GLY A 346 -18.60 -16.51 -11.51
CA GLY A 346 -19.71 -16.95 -12.36
C GLY A 346 -19.85 -18.48 -12.53
N LYS A 347 -18.93 -19.28 -11.97
CA LYS A 347 -18.97 -20.77 -12.05
C LYS A 347 -19.36 -21.42 -10.73
N ARG A 348 -18.99 -20.81 -9.61
CA ARG A 348 -19.28 -21.28 -8.25
C ARG A 348 -19.15 -20.12 -7.27
N LYS A 349 -19.66 -20.32 -6.06
CA LYS A 349 -19.46 -19.40 -4.95
C LYS A 349 -17.97 -19.20 -4.67
N VAL A 350 -17.54 -17.94 -4.63
CA VAL A 350 -16.17 -17.55 -4.31
C VAL A 350 -16.16 -16.64 -3.08
N PRO A 351 -15.22 -16.83 -2.12
CA PRO A 351 -15.06 -15.88 -1.03
C PRO A 351 -14.63 -14.52 -1.57
N MET A 352 -14.96 -13.46 -0.86
CA MET A 352 -14.47 -12.11 -1.18
C MET A 352 -13.05 -11.94 -0.61
N PRO A 353 -12.22 -11.00 -1.13
CA PRO A 353 -10.90 -10.71 -0.58
C PRO A 353 -10.91 -10.43 0.93
N GLY A 354 -11.95 -9.77 1.44
CA GLY A 354 -12.14 -9.52 2.88
C GLY A 354 -12.25 -10.80 3.73
N ASP A 355 -12.71 -11.91 3.14
CA ASP A 355 -12.92 -13.17 3.84
C ASP A 355 -11.62 -13.99 4.00
N LEU A 356 -10.55 -13.59 3.31
CA LEU A 356 -9.26 -14.32 3.30
C LEU A 356 -8.44 -14.11 4.58
N PHE A 357 -8.77 -13.09 5.38
CA PHE A 357 -8.10 -12.81 6.66
C PHE A 357 -9.06 -12.88 7.85
N SER A 358 -8.55 -12.72 9.08
CA SER A 358 -9.40 -12.60 10.26
C SER A 358 -9.57 -11.14 10.64
N ASP A 359 -10.82 -10.65 10.61
CA ASP A 359 -11.19 -9.32 11.12
C ASP A 359 -10.87 -9.14 12.60
N GLN A 360 -11.00 -10.19 13.40
CA GLN A 360 -10.69 -10.15 14.84
C GLN A 360 -9.19 -9.94 15.07
N ILE A 361 -8.34 -10.69 14.37
CA ILE A 361 -6.88 -10.50 14.42
C ILE A 361 -6.50 -9.14 13.82
N ALA A 362 -7.22 -8.70 12.78
CA ALA A 362 -7.01 -7.39 12.17
C ALA A 362 -7.28 -6.27 13.18
N GLN A 363 -8.39 -6.32 13.90
CA GLN A 363 -8.72 -5.35 14.94
C GLN A 363 -7.75 -5.43 16.13
N ALA A 364 -7.41 -6.64 16.58
CA ALA A 364 -6.51 -6.85 17.70
C ALA A 364 -5.13 -6.22 17.45
N HIS A 365 -4.53 -6.44 16.26
CA HIS A 365 -3.22 -5.85 15.98
C HIS A 365 -3.29 -4.32 15.85
N MET A 366 -4.40 -3.74 15.37
CA MET A 366 -4.55 -2.29 15.31
C MET A 366 -4.63 -1.67 16.72
N TRP A 367 -5.30 -2.33 17.66
CA TRP A 367 -5.33 -1.90 19.05
C TRP A 367 -3.97 -2.03 19.72
N THR A 368 -3.29 -3.17 19.56
CA THR A 368 -1.93 -3.35 20.11
C THR A 368 -0.96 -2.36 19.50
N TYR A 369 -1.12 -2.00 18.22
CA TYR A 369 -0.34 -0.99 17.55
C TYR A 369 -0.53 0.39 18.19
N GLY A 370 -1.77 0.83 18.34
CA GLY A 370 -2.09 2.13 18.94
C GLY A 370 -1.63 2.26 20.38
N ILE A 371 -1.83 1.21 21.20
CA ILE A 371 -1.36 1.16 22.59
C ILE A 371 0.17 1.18 22.63
N GLY A 372 0.82 0.36 21.79
CA GLY A 372 2.28 0.30 21.70
C GLY A 372 2.90 1.63 21.30
N LEU A 373 2.33 2.27 20.27
CA LEU A 373 2.73 3.60 19.81
C LEU A 373 2.57 4.65 20.93
N GLY A 374 1.41 4.70 21.58
CA GLY A 374 1.17 5.62 22.69
C GLY A 374 2.18 5.45 23.83
N ALA A 375 2.45 4.21 24.23
CA ALA A 375 3.43 3.90 25.25
C ALA A 375 4.87 4.29 24.85
N ILE A 376 5.28 4.07 23.59
CA ILE A 376 6.61 4.52 23.12
C ILE A 376 6.69 6.05 23.12
N LEU A 377 5.68 6.75 22.60
CA LEU A 377 5.67 8.21 22.57
C LEU A 377 5.73 8.80 23.98
N LEU A 378 4.99 8.23 24.93
CA LEU A 378 5.09 8.57 26.35
C LEU A 378 6.48 8.28 26.91
N GLY A 379 7.08 7.14 26.56
CA GLY A 379 8.43 6.77 26.98
C GLY A 379 9.50 7.72 26.46
N ILE A 380 9.43 8.15 25.20
CA ILE A 380 10.35 9.14 24.62
C ILE A 380 10.13 10.50 25.28
N GLY A 381 8.87 10.96 25.39
CA GLY A 381 8.53 12.27 25.94
C GLY A 381 8.87 12.42 27.43
N LEU A 382 8.57 11.41 28.24
CA LEU A 382 8.88 11.38 29.68
C LEU A 382 10.30 10.88 29.97
N ARG A 383 11.04 10.45 28.94
CA ARG A 383 12.36 9.81 29.04
C ARG A 383 12.39 8.60 29.99
N GLN A 384 11.38 7.72 29.88
CA GLN A 384 11.21 6.56 30.76
C GLN A 384 11.31 5.24 29.99
N ASN A 385 12.29 4.41 30.37
CA ASN A 385 12.52 3.10 29.78
C ASN A 385 11.36 2.10 30.01
N THR A 386 10.61 2.23 31.11
CA THR A 386 9.48 1.32 31.41
C THR A 386 8.38 1.43 30.35
N TRP A 387 7.98 2.65 30.00
CA TRP A 387 6.99 2.90 28.94
C TRP A 387 7.49 2.45 27.57
N LEU A 388 8.79 2.65 27.29
CA LEU A 388 9.40 2.12 26.07
C LEU A 388 9.35 0.59 25.99
N LEU A 389 9.59 -0.11 27.10
CA LEU A 389 9.51 -1.57 27.14
C LEU A 389 8.08 -2.06 26.92
N VAL A 390 7.11 -1.47 27.63
CA VAL A 390 5.68 -1.78 27.45
C VAL A 390 5.30 -1.58 25.98
N GLY A 391 5.66 -0.42 25.43
CA GLY A 391 5.37 -0.09 24.04
C GLY A 391 6.03 -1.05 23.05
N ALA A 392 7.29 -1.42 23.25
CA ALA A 392 8.00 -2.39 22.41
C ALA A 392 7.39 -3.80 22.46
N ILE A 393 6.91 -4.25 23.62
CA ILE A 393 6.19 -5.53 23.76
C ILE A 393 4.89 -5.51 22.93
N PHE A 394 4.08 -4.47 23.07
CA PHE A 394 2.85 -4.31 22.28
C PHE A 394 3.15 -4.21 20.77
N PHE A 395 4.27 -3.60 20.41
CA PHE A 395 4.73 -3.52 19.02
C PHE A 395 5.11 -4.90 18.47
N LEU A 396 5.79 -5.74 19.26
CA LEU A 396 6.07 -7.13 18.89
C LEU A 396 4.79 -7.96 18.77
N VAL A 397 3.83 -7.81 19.69
CA VAL A 397 2.51 -8.45 19.60
C VAL A 397 1.80 -8.05 18.31
N THR A 398 1.87 -6.76 17.93
CA THR A 398 1.34 -6.28 16.66
C THR A 398 1.99 -6.99 15.47
N GLY A 399 3.31 -7.13 15.47
CA GLY A 399 4.03 -7.88 14.44
C GLY A 399 3.61 -9.34 14.34
N ILE A 400 3.37 -10.00 15.47
CA ILE A 400 2.89 -11.39 15.53
C ILE A 400 1.50 -11.50 14.91
N LEU A 401 0.54 -10.70 15.37
CA LEU A 401 -0.83 -10.73 14.87
C LEU A 401 -0.91 -10.35 13.39
N TYR A 402 -0.15 -9.35 12.95
CA TYR A 402 -0.02 -8.98 11.53
C TYR A 402 0.50 -10.16 10.70
N THR A 403 1.58 -10.80 11.16
CA THR A 403 2.18 -11.94 10.45
C THR A 403 1.23 -13.13 10.39
N LEU A 404 0.51 -13.44 11.47
CA LEU A 404 -0.50 -14.50 11.49
C LEU A 404 -1.59 -14.27 10.43
N ASN A 405 -2.06 -13.03 10.28
CA ASN A 405 -3.05 -12.70 9.25
C ASN A 405 -2.45 -12.78 7.82
N VAL A 406 -1.21 -12.34 7.64
CA VAL A 406 -0.48 -12.52 6.36
C VAL A 406 -0.43 -13.99 5.96
N PHE A 407 -0.02 -14.87 6.88
CA PHE A 407 0.02 -16.31 6.60
C PHE A 407 -1.37 -16.93 6.46
N LYS A 408 -2.37 -16.46 7.20
CA LYS A 408 -3.75 -16.91 7.03
C LYS A 408 -4.25 -16.70 5.60
N MET A 409 -4.00 -15.51 5.03
CA MET A 409 -4.34 -15.22 3.64
C MET A 409 -3.54 -16.11 2.67
N LEU A 410 -2.22 -16.19 2.85
CA LEU A 410 -1.34 -16.95 1.95
C LEU A 410 -1.63 -18.45 1.94
N LEU A 411 -2.02 -19.01 3.08
CA LEU A 411 -2.34 -20.43 3.24
C LEU A 411 -3.84 -20.72 3.08
N HIS A 412 -4.63 -19.71 2.69
CA HIS A 412 -6.07 -19.87 2.52
C HIS A 412 -6.36 -20.89 1.41
N LYS A 413 -6.95 -22.01 1.79
CA LYS A 413 -7.28 -23.09 0.86
C LYS A 413 -8.54 -22.72 0.10
N THR A 414 -8.56 -23.05 -1.18
CA THR A 414 -9.77 -23.08 -2.00
C THR A 414 -10.65 -24.23 -1.48
N HIS A 415 -11.41 -23.96 -0.42
CA HIS A 415 -12.46 -24.87 0.01
C HIS A 415 -13.52 -24.90 -1.08
N VAL A 416 -13.51 -25.98 -1.84
CA VAL A 416 -14.62 -26.40 -2.68
C VAL A 416 -15.51 -27.24 -1.79
N GLU A 417 -16.20 -26.61 -0.84
CA GLU A 417 -17.38 -27.26 -0.30
C GLU A 417 -18.43 -27.20 -1.39
N GLU A 418 -19.00 -28.34 -1.76
CA GLU A 418 -20.28 -28.37 -2.45
C GLU A 418 -21.29 -27.74 -1.49
N VAL A 419 -21.43 -26.42 -1.55
CA VAL A 419 -22.56 -25.74 -0.94
C VAL A 419 -23.76 -26.39 -1.59
N GLN A 420 -24.63 -27.00 -0.79
CA GLN A 420 -25.86 -27.60 -1.26
C GLN A 420 -26.78 -26.44 -1.66
N GLU A 421 -26.56 -25.90 -2.85
CA GLU A 421 -27.32 -24.79 -3.42
C GLU A 421 -28.79 -25.19 -3.41
N SER A 422 -29.64 -24.32 -2.85
CA SER A 422 -31.07 -24.57 -2.86
C SER A 422 -31.58 -24.59 -4.31
N HIS A 423 -32.74 -25.22 -4.52
CA HIS A 423 -33.37 -25.20 -5.84
C HIS A 423 -33.63 -23.76 -6.32
N ILE A 424 -33.95 -22.86 -5.38
CA ILE A 424 -34.18 -21.43 -5.67
C ILE A 424 -32.89 -20.75 -6.11
N GLU A 425 -31.77 -21.01 -5.44
CA GLU A 425 -30.47 -20.44 -5.81
C GLU A 425 -30.04 -20.85 -7.22
N LYS A 426 -30.23 -22.13 -7.59
CA LYS A 426 -29.94 -22.63 -8.95
C LYS A 426 -30.81 -21.98 -10.02
N ASP A 427 -32.11 -21.87 -9.76
CA ASP A 427 -33.05 -21.21 -10.69
C ASP A 427 -32.72 -19.72 -10.86
N LEU A 428 -32.33 -19.04 -9.77
CA LEU A 428 -31.91 -17.64 -9.83
C LEU A 428 -30.63 -17.43 -10.65
N TRP A 429 -29.65 -18.34 -10.61
CA TRP A 429 -28.50 -18.27 -11.51
C TRP A 429 -28.90 -18.28 -12.99
N GLU A 430 -29.91 -19.07 -13.37
CA GLU A 430 -30.43 -19.06 -14.74
C GLU A 430 -31.19 -17.77 -15.07
N VAL A 431 -32.01 -17.25 -14.15
CA VAL A 431 -32.69 -15.96 -14.32
C VAL A 431 -31.69 -14.83 -14.55
N LEU A 432 -30.59 -14.81 -13.79
CA LEU A 432 -29.54 -13.79 -13.97
C LEU A 432 -28.80 -13.94 -15.31
N ARG A 433 -28.73 -15.14 -15.90
CA ARG A 433 -28.17 -15.36 -17.25
C ARG A 433 -29.04 -14.77 -18.37
N GLU A 434 -30.29 -14.43 -18.11
CA GLU A 434 -31.17 -13.80 -19.11
C GLU A 434 -30.91 -12.29 -19.23
N ILE A 435 -30.26 -11.68 -18.23
CA ILE A 435 -29.98 -10.24 -18.21
C ILE A 435 -28.72 -9.96 -19.02
N MET A 436 -28.87 -9.19 -20.09
CA MET A 436 -27.80 -8.82 -21.02
C MET A 436 -27.15 -7.48 -20.64
N ASP A 437 -25.82 -7.41 -20.72
CA ASP A 437 -25.11 -6.15 -20.67
C ASP A 437 -25.41 -5.35 -21.96
N PRO A 438 -25.96 -4.13 -21.87
CA PRO A 438 -26.39 -3.38 -23.05
C PRO A 438 -25.23 -2.79 -23.87
N GLU A 439 -24.01 -2.72 -23.32
CA GLU A 439 -22.82 -2.24 -24.03
C GLU A 439 -22.12 -3.38 -24.78
N LEU A 440 -22.04 -4.57 -24.18
CA LEU A 440 -21.25 -5.70 -24.70
C LEU A 440 -22.09 -6.85 -25.26
N ASN A 441 -23.42 -6.83 -25.05
CA ASN A 441 -24.36 -7.85 -25.51
C ASN A 441 -23.96 -9.29 -25.09
N VAL A 442 -23.49 -9.43 -23.86
CA VAL A 442 -23.21 -10.71 -23.18
C VAL A 442 -23.96 -10.70 -21.86
N ASN A 443 -24.46 -11.85 -21.41
CA ASN A 443 -25.19 -11.90 -20.14
C ASN A 443 -24.28 -11.61 -18.93
N ILE A 444 -24.85 -11.02 -17.89
CA ILE A 444 -24.10 -10.54 -16.72
C ILE A 444 -23.39 -11.65 -15.93
N VAL A 445 -23.88 -12.90 -16.01
CA VAL A 445 -23.26 -14.06 -15.35
C VAL A 445 -22.02 -14.52 -16.11
N ASP A 446 -22.13 -14.71 -17.43
CA ASP A 446 -21.02 -15.10 -18.30
C ASP A 446 -19.99 -13.99 -18.49
N MET A 447 -20.41 -12.74 -18.33
CA MET A 447 -19.50 -11.59 -18.17
C MET A 447 -18.69 -11.65 -16.88
N GLY A 448 -19.08 -12.46 -15.90
CA GLY A 448 -18.42 -12.54 -14.60
C GLY A 448 -18.73 -11.33 -13.69
N LEU A 449 -19.90 -10.69 -13.85
CA LEU A 449 -20.30 -9.56 -13.01
C LEU A 449 -20.90 -10.00 -11.67
N ILE A 450 -21.39 -11.23 -11.57
CA ILE A 450 -21.95 -11.79 -10.33
C ILE A 450 -20.86 -12.53 -9.55
N TYR A 451 -20.53 -12.04 -8.36
CA TYR A 451 -19.47 -12.61 -7.50
C TYR A 451 -20.03 -13.60 -6.46
N ASP A 452 -21.20 -13.32 -5.92
CA ASP A 452 -21.85 -14.13 -4.90
C ASP A 452 -23.36 -14.02 -5.05
N LEU A 453 -24.05 -15.15 -4.89
CA LEU A 453 -25.51 -15.27 -4.80
C LEU A 453 -25.79 -16.18 -3.61
N SER A 454 -26.69 -15.76 -2.72
CA SER A 454 -27.14 -16.61 -1.62
C SER A 454 -28.59 -16.32 -1.26
N VAL A 455 -29.33 -17.38 -0.94
CA VAL A 455 -30.74 -17.29 -0.61
C VAL A 455 -30.95 -17.67 0.85
N ASP A 456 -31.52 -16.75 1.63
CA ASP A 456 -32.05 -17.03 2.96
C ASP A 456 -33.55 -17.34 2.83
N GLU A 457 -33.89 -18.63 2.74
CA GLU A 457 -35.28 -19.08 2.60
C GLU A 457 -36.13 -18.76 3.83
N ALA A 458 -35.53 -18.70 5.03
CA ALA A 458 -36.26 -18.43 6.27
C ALA A 458 -36.70 -16.96 6.35
N GLN A 459 -35.84 -16.04 5.92
CA GLN A 459 -36.15 -14.60 5.85
C GLN A 459 -36.74 -14.19 4.50
N LYS A 460 -36.83 -15.11 3.53
CA LYS A 460 -37.15 -14.84 2.13
C LYS A 460 -36.31 -13.69 1.55
N LYS A 461 -34.99 -13.78 1.70
CA LYS A 461 -34.05 -12.77 1.20
C LYS A 461 -33.08 -13.35 0.18
N VAL A 462 -32.85 -12.60 -0.90
CA VAL A 462 -31.85 -12.95 -1.93
C VAL A 462 -30.72 -11.95 -1.84
N ASN A 463 -29.55 -12.37 -1.40
CA ASN A 463 -28.37 -11.52 -1.30
C ASN A 463 -27.50 -11.74 -2.54
N ILE A 464 -27.22 -10.66 -3.27
CA ILE A 464 -26.34 -10.68 -4.45
C ILE A 464 -25.19 -9.72 -4.22
N LYS A 465 -23.96 -10.20 -4.43
CA LYS A 465 -22.80 -9.33 -4.60
C LYS A 465 -22.43 -9.32 -6.06
N MET A 466 -22.43 -8.14 -6.67
CA MET A 466 -22.10 -7.98 -8.08
C MET A 466 -21.20 -6.76 -8.32
N THR A 467 -20.54 -6.73 -9.46
CA THR A 467 -19.71 -5.61 -9.91
C THR A 467 -20.19 -5.08 -11.27
N LEU A 468 -19.49 -4.07 -11.79
CA LEU A 468 -19.66 -3.57 -13.16
C LEU A 468 -18.30 -3.58 -13.86
N SER A 469 -18.33 -3.56 -15.19
CA SER A 469 -17.13 -3.45 -16.03
C SER A 469 -16.30 -2.20 -15.69
N THR A 470 -16.95 -1.11 -15.26
CA THR A 470 -16.28 0.09 -14.72
C THR A 470 -17.08 0.75 -13.59
N PRO A 471 -16.43 1.38 -12.58
CA PRO A 471 -17.12 2.07 -11.48
C PRO A 471 -17.98 3.28 -11.90
N ASN A 472 -17.72 3.84 -13.08
CA ASN A 472 -18.48 4.96 -13.63
C ASN A 472 -19.35 4.51 -14.83
N CYS A 473 -19.71 3.24 -14.89
CA CYS A 473 -20.54 2.71 -15.97
C CYS A 473 -21.90 3.46 -15.99
N PRO A 474 -22.25 4.14 -17.10
CA PRO A 474 -23.45 4.98 -17.17
C PRO A 474 -24.74 4.17 -17.09
N VAL A 475 -24.69 2.88 -17.42
CA VAL A 475 -25.81 1.94 -17.38
C VAL A 475 -25.83 1.09 -16.09
N GLY A 476 -24.93 1.38 -15.13
CA GLY A 476 -24.79 0.59 -13.91
C GLY A 476 -26.08 0.49 -13.09
N ASP A 477 -26.78 1.61 -12.90
CA ASP A 477 -28.06 1.65 -12.18
C ASP A 477 -29.15 0.84 -12.91
N THR A 478 -29.13 0.83 -14.24
CA THR A 478 -30.06 0.05 -15.06
C THR A 478 -29.85 -1.44 -14.86
N ILE A 479 -28.60 -1.90 -14.89
CA ILE A 479 -28.28 -3.33 -14.68
C ILE A 479 -28.72 -3.78 -13.28
N VAL A 480 -28.42 -2.98 -12.24
CA VAL A 480 -28.83 -3.29 -10.86
C VAL A 480 -30.36 -3.38 -10.76
N MET A 481 -31.08 -2.45 -11.38
CA MET A 481 -32.54 -2.46 -11.40
C MET A 481 -33.09 -3.69 -12.13
N SER A 482 -32.51 -4.06 -13.28
CA SER A 482 -32.89 -5.28 -14.01
C SER A 482 -32.69 -6.55 -13.18
N VAL A 483 -31.62 -6.62 -12.39
CA VAL A 483 -31.38 -7.74 -11.46
C VAL A 483 -32.48 -7.81 -10.40
N MET A 484 -32.80 -6.67 -9.76
CA MET A 484 -33.85 -6.61 -8.74
C MET A 484 -35.22 -6.99 -9.33
N GLU A 485 -35.57 -6.46 -10.49
CA GLU A 485 -36.84 -6.74 -11.18
C GLU A 485 -36.96 -8.21 -11.58
N ALA A 486 -35.90 -8.82 -12.14
CA ALA A 486 -35.91 -10.22 -12.54
C ALA A 486 -36.15 -11.16 -11.34
N ILE A 487 -35.53 -10.87 -10.19
CA ILE A 487 -35.72 -11.64 -8.95
C ILE A 487 -37.14 -11.48 -8.43
N MET A 488 -37.65 -10.24 -8.33
CA MET A 488 -39.01 -9.99 -7.86
C MET A 488 -40.08 -10.57 -8.80
N ALA A 489 -39.81 -10.62 -10.10
CA ALA A 489 -40.71 -11.23 -11.07
C ALA A 489 -40.78 -12.76 -10.90
N ARG A 490 -39.63 -13.41 -10.67
CA ARG A 490 -39.56 -14.87 -10.49
C ARG A 490 -40.01 -15.32 -9.10
N TYR A 491 -39.62 -14.58 -8.06
CA TYR A 491 -39.88 -14.86 -6.66
C TYR A 491 -40.44 -13.60 -5.95
N PRO A 492 -41.73 -13.27 -6.15
CA PRO A 492 -42.34 -12.03 -5.61
C PRO A 492 -42.31 -11.92 -4.08
N ASP A 493 -42.25 -13.06 -3.39
CA ASP A 493 -42.20 -13.13 -1.94
C ASP A 493 -40.79 -12.89 -1.36
N TYR A 494 -39.77 -12.79 -2.22
CA TYR A 494 -38.38 -12.62 -1.81
C TYR A 494 -37.92 -11.17 -1.99
N GLU A 495 -37.23 -10.65 -0.97
CA GLU A 495 -36.62 -9.32 -1.02
C GLU A 495 -35.21 -9.41 -1.61
N PRO A 496 -34.93 -8.82 -2.80
CA PRO A 496 -33.59 -8.76 -3.34
C PRO A 496 -32.74 -7.68 -2.66
N ASP A 497 -31.60 -8.09 -2.11
CA ASP A 497 -30.58 -7.21 -1.56
C ASP A 497 -29.34 -7.24 -2.46
N VAL A 498 -29.25 -6.29 -3.39
CA VAL A 498 -28.16 -6.21 -4.39
C VAL A 498 -27.06 -5.29 -3.90
N HIS A 499 -25.91 -5.88 -3.56
CA HIS A 499 -24.73 -5.18 -3.09
C HIS A 499 -23.75 -5.01 -4.26
N LEU A 500 -23.74 -3.82 -4.84
CA LEU A 500 -22.68 -3.46 -5.78
C LEU A 500 -21.34 -3.45 -5.03
N VAL A 501 -20.30 -4.06 -5.61
CA VAL A 501 -18.92 -4.14 -5.12
C VAL A 501 -17.93 -3.81 -6.25
N PHE A 502 -16.78 -3.21 -5.90
CA PHE A 502 -15.71 -2.88 -6.86
C PHE A 502 -14.33 -3.35 -6.38
N ASP A 503 -14.34 -4.15 -5.31
CA ASP A 503 -13.19 -4.75 -4.67
C ASP A 503 -13.60 -6.22 -4.40
N PRO A 504 -13.17 -7.17 -5.25
CA PRO A 504 -12.17 -7.02 -6.31
C PRO A 504 -12.72 -6.31 -7.58
N PRO A 505 -11.89 -5.57 -8.34
CA PRO A 505 -12.26 -5.04 -9.66
C PRO A 505 -12.53 -6.14 -10.68
N TRP A 506 -13.42 -5.86 -11.64
CA TRP A 506 -13.69 -6.71 -12.79
C TRP A 506 -12.55 -6.68 -13.83
N ASN A 507 -12.35 -7.79 -14.54
CA ASN A 507 -11.42 -7.90 -15.67
C ASN A 507 -11.95 -8.87 -16.74
N ALA A 508 -11.32 -8.89 -17.93
CA ALA A 508 -11.78 -9.71 -19.06
C ALA A 508 -11.49 -11.22 -18.88
N GLU A 509 -10.54 -11.61 -18.02
CA GLU A 509 -10.32 -13.02 -17.65
C GLU A 509 -11.48 -13.62 -16.86
N MET A 510 -12.32 -12.80 -16.21
CA MET A 510 -13.53 -13.26 -15.52
C MET A 510 -14.64 -13.70 -16.49
N ILE A 511 -14.53 -13.36 -17.78
CA ILE A 511 -15.50 -13.77 -18.79
C ILE A 511 -15.39 -15.28 -18.99
N THR A 512 -16.51 -15.98 -18.86
CA THR A 512 -16.58 -17.43 -19.07
C THR A 512 -16.28 -17.78 -20.53
N GLU A 513 -15.92 -19.03 -20.81
CA GLU A 513 -15.72 -19.48 -22.20
C GLU A 513 -17.00 -19.30 -23.04
N ALA A 514 -18.19 -19.43 -22.43
CA ALA A 514 -19.47 -19.13 -23.07
C ALA A 514 -19.63 -17.64 -23.37
N GLY A 515 -19.24 -16.76 -22.45
CA GLY A 515 -19.24 -15.30 -22.67
C GLY A 515 -18.26 -14.87 -23.77
N LYS A 516 -17.03 -15.42 -23.79
CA LYS A 516 -16.06 -15.17 -24.87
C LYS A 516 -16.60 -15.62 -26.23
N ALA A 517 -17.30 -16.75 -26.27
CA ALA A 517 -17.94 -17.23 -27.50
C ALA A 517 -19.11 -16.32 -27.95
N GLN A 518 -19.79 -15.64 -27.04
CA GLN A 518 -20.80 -14.62 -27.37
C GLN A 518 -20.15 -13.36 -27.94
N LEU A 519 -19.07 -12.87 -27.32
CA LEU A 519 -18.29 -11.72 -27.83
C LEU A 519 -17.71 -11.95 -29.22
N ALA A 520 -17.32 -13.18 -29.55
CA ALA A 520 -16.80 -13.52 -30.87
C ALA A 520 -17.87 -13.56 -31.98
N LYS A 521 -19.17 -13.54 -31.61
CA LYS A 521 -20.30 -13.60 -32.55
C LYS A 521 -20.96 -12.25 -32.84
N GLY A 522 -20.75 -11.26 -31.98
CA GLY A 522 -21.17 -9.86 -32.17
C GLY A 522 -20.09 -9.07 -32.89
#